data_AF-A0A0D0AJ81-F1
#
_entry.id   AF-A0A0D0AJ81-F1
#
_cell.length_a   1.000
_cell.length_b   1.000
_cell.length_c   1.000
_cell.angle_alpha   90.00
_cell.angle_beta   90.00
_cell.angle_gamma   90.00
#
_symmetry.space_group_name_H-M   'P 1'
#
loop_
_entity.id
_entity.type
_entity.pdbx_description
1 polymer ?
#
loop_
_entity_poly.entity_id
_entity_poly.type
_entity_poly.pdbx_seq_one_letter_code
_entity_poly.pdbx_strand_id
1 'polypeptide(L)'
;MAGSNQEYFQSALYQIPERDPVIPGGTPQWSDAPGVSYKDRAVPNVTQPVGFRPTDEQLFVRNAYGETLPNADFLKQHFFHEGRLTEAQALYILQQATSLLTQEPNLVNVESPVTSESALGPSHKWACELNDPSMWGYPWTIL
;
A
#
# COMPACT_ATOMS: atom_id res chain seq x y z
N MET A 1 7.58 -1.63 61.71
CA MET A 1 7.48 -2.86 60.89
C MET A 1 7.54 -2.44 59.44
N ALA A 2 8.74 -2.42 58.86
CA ALA A 2 8.99 -2.00 57.48
C ALA A 2 10.05 -2.94 56.92
N GLY A 3 9.63 -3.86 56.07
CA GLY A 3 10.48 -4.92 55.52
C GLY A 3 9.58 -5.97 54.90
N SER A 4 9.00 -5.67 53.74
CA SER A 4 8.15 -6.66 53.06
C SER A 4 8.08 -6.55 51.54
N ASN A 5 8.74 -5.55 50.94
CA ASN A 5 8.79 -5.46 49.48
C ASN A 5 10.12 -6.00 48.92
N GLN A 6 11.26 -5.64 49.53
CA GLN A 6 12.58 -6.09 49.03
C GLN A 6 12.78 -7.60 49.13
N GLU A 7 12.36 -8.23 50.23
CA GLU A 7 12.49 -9.68 50.43
C GLU A 7 11.58 -10.46 49.49
N TYR A 8 10.37 -9.95 49.25
CA TYR A 8 9.45 -10.47 48.25
C TYR A 8 10.11 -10.43 46.85
N PHE A 9 10.69 -9.29 46.45
CA PHE A 9 11.37 -9.16 45.17
C PHE A 9 12.61 -10.07 45.04
N GLN A 10 13.42 -10.21 46.09
CA GLN A 10 14.56 -11.10 46.06
C GLN A 10 14.12 -12.57 45.96
N SER A 11 13.12 -12.98 46.75
CA SER A 11 12.60 -14.35 46.69
C SER A 11 11.97 -14.69 45.34
N ALA A 12 11.30 -13.73 44.71
CA ALA A 12 10.73 -13.88 43.37
C ALA A 12 11.84 -14.02 42.30
N LEU A 13 12.91 -13.23 42.39
CA LEU A 13 14.06 -13.32 41.47
C LEU A 13 14.76 -14.68 41.53
N TYR A 14 14.96 -15.24 42.73
CA TYR A 14 15.56 -16.57 42.88
C TYR A 14 14.67 -17.72 42.36
N GLN A 15 13.36 -17.49 42.25
CA GLN A 15 12.38 -18.49 41.79
C GLN A 15 12.10 -18.46 40.29
N ILE A 16 12.75 -17.58 39.53
CA ILE A 16 12.67 -17.56 38.06
C ILE A 16 13.86 -18.39 37.54
N PRO A 17 13.72 -19.72 37.32
CA PRO A 17 14.71 -20.44 36.54
C PRO A 17 14.68 -19.90 35.10
N GLU A 18 15.86 -19.63 34.54
CA GLU A 18 16.05 -19.42 33.10
C GLU A 18 15.54 -20.66 32.37
N ARG A 19 14.29 -20.61 31.91
CA ARG A 19 13.72 -21.63 31.04
C ARG A 19 13.87 -21.13 29.63
N ASP A 20 14.76 -21.78 28.88
CA ASP A 20 14.70 -21.68 27.43
C ASP A 20 13.29 -22.10 26.98
N PRO A 21 12.57 -21.27 26.21
CA PRO A 21 11.22 -21.61 25.78
C PRO A 21 11.30 -22.78 24.80
N VAL A 22 11.05 -23.99 25.29
CA VAL A 22 10.88 -25.18 24.45
C VAL A 22 9.52 -25.09 23.77
N ILE A 23 9.49 -24.63 22.52
CA ILE A 23 8.30 -24.64 21.66
C ILE A 23 8.33 -25.93 20.81
N PRO A 24 7.37 -26.85 20.95
CA PRO A 24 7.31 -28.04 20.08
C PRO A 24 6.88 -27.64 18.67
N GLY A 25 7.74 -27.87 17.67
CA GLY A 25 7.41 -27.72 16.24
C GLY A 25 7.82 -26.41 15.57
N GLY A 26 8.49 -25.49 16.26
CA GLY A 26 9.10 -24.31 15.66
C GLY A 26 10.46 -24.07 16.29
N THR A 27 11.49 -23.82 15.48
CA THR A 27 12.69 -23.16 16.00
C THR A 27 12.24 -21.86 16.66
N PRO A 28 12.73 -21.52 17.87
CA PRO A 28 12.60 -20.15 18.34
C PRO A 28 13.21 -19.27 17.26
N GLN A 29 12.39 -18.45 16.60
CA GLN A 29 12.88 -17.30 15.83
C GLN A 29 13.83 -16.43 16.68
N TRP A 30 13.72 -16.57 18.00
CA TRP A 30 14.53 -15.99 19.05
C TRP A 30 15.80 -16.81 19.34
N SER A 31 16.48 -17.33 18.31
CA SER A 31 17.86 -17.73 18.53
C SER A 31 18.64 -16.46 18.88
N ASP A 32 19.34 -16.48 20.01
CA ASP A 32 20.38 -15.49 20.36
C ASP A 32 21.58 -15.62 19.40
N ALA A 33 21.32 -15.68 18.10
CA ALA A 33 22.32 -15.46 17.09
C ALA A 33 22.74 -13.99 17.24
N PRO A 34 24.02 -13.71 17.56
CA PRO A 34 24.50 -12.34 17.70
C PRO A 34 24.29 -11.62 16.35
N GLY A 35 23.29 -10.73 16.29
CA GLY A 35 22.97 -9.99 15.07
C GLY A 35 21.49 -9.73 14.78
N VAL A 36 20.55 -10.34 15.51
CA VAL A 36 19.11 -10.02 15.33
C VAL A 36 18.73 -8.75 16.08
N SER A 37 18.49 -7.68 15.33
CA SER A 37 18.03 -6.39 15.84
C SER A 37 16.51 -6.38 16.02
N TYR A 38 16.05 -6.20 17.26
CA TYR A 38 14.62 -6.12 17.61
C TYR A 38 13.94 -4.80 17.21
N LYS A 39 14.72 -3.84 16.70
CA LYS A 39 14.18 -2.58 16.15
C LYS A 39 13.80 -2.72 14.68
N ASP A 40 14.36 -3.70 14.00
CA ASP A 40 14.20 -3.88 12.56
C ASP A 40 13.02 -4.78 12.23
N ARG A 41 12.49 -4.65 11.00
CA ARG A 41 11.34 -5.44 10.55
C ARG A 41 11.72 -6.91 10.42
N ALA A 42 10.85 -7.78 10.91
CA ALA A 42 11.00 -9.23 10.79
C ALA A 42 11.04 -9.72 9.33
N VAL A 43 10.38 -9.01 8.40
CA VAL A 43 10.40 -9.33 6.97
C VAL A 43 10.84 -8.11 6.17
N PRO A 44 12.16 -7.93 5.91
CA PRO A 44 12.66 -6.76 5.21
C PRO A 44 12.30 -6.74 3.71
N ASN A 45 12.05 -7.90 3.10
CA ASN A 45 11.76 -8.03 1.66
C ASN A 45 10.39 -7.46 1.23
N VAL A 46 9.47 -7.23 2.17
CA VAL A 46 8.17 -6.64 1.86
C VAL A 46 8.30 -5.13 1.78
N THR A 47 7.99 -4.53 0.64
CA THR A 47 8.01 -3.07 0.44
C THR A 47 7.15 -2.35 1.47
N GLN A 48 7.64 -1.21 1.96
CA GLN A 48 6.91 -0.40 2.93
C GLN A 48 5.83 0.43 2.22
N PRO A 49 4.67 0.63 2.85
CA PRO A 49 3.68 1.56 2.34
C PRO A 49 4.17 3.00 2.44
N VAL A 50 3.68 3.87 1.57
CA VAL A 50 3.98 5.30 1.64
C VAL A 50 3.27 5.90 2.85
N GLY A 51 4.05 6.28 3.87
CA GLY A 51 3.53 6.83 5.13
C GLY A 51 3.13 8.31 5.08
N PHE A 52 3.42 9.02 3.99
CA PHE A 52 3.12 10.45 3.87
C PHE A 52 1.96 10.71 2.90
N ARG A 53 1.27 11.84 3.11
CA ARG A 53 0.28 12.37 2.16
C ARG A 53 0.98 13.37 1.24
N PRO A 54 0.70 13.32 -0.08
CA PRO A 54 1.37 14.19 -1.03
C PRO A 54 0.95 15.65 -0.85
N THR A 55 1.85 16.55 -1.19
CA THR A 55 1.54 17.98 -1.30
C THR A 55 0.81 18.27 -2.61
N ASP A 56 0.08 19.38 -2.67
CA ASP A 56 -0.67 19.77 -3.86
C ASP A 56 0.25 20.01 -5.07
N GLU A 57 1.45 20.54 -4.83
CA GLU A 57 2.47 20.76 -5.87
C GLU A 57 3.00 19.46 -6.49
N GLN A 58 3.02 18.36 -5.71
CA GLN A 58 3.42 17.04 -6.20
C GLN A 58 2.28 16.36 -6.96
N LEU A 59 1.04 16.58 -6.52
CA LEU A 59 -0.12 15.89 -7.05
C LEU A 59 -0.67 16.55 -8.32
N PHE A 60 -0.59 17.87 -8.43
CA PHE A 60 -1.17 18.62 -9.55
C PHE A 60 -0.11 19.22 -10.47
N VAL A 61 -0.32 19.04 -11.78
CA VAL A 61 0.48 19.64 -12.84
C VAL A 61 -0.36 20.65 -13.61
N ARG A 62 0.30 21.68 -14.17
CA ARG A 62 -0.35 22.63 -15.07
C ARG A 62 -0.12 22.20 -16.52
N ASN A 63 -1.19 22.10 -17.30
CA ASN A 63 -1.08 21.82 -18.73
C ASN A 63 -0.68 23.08 -19.52
N ALA A 64 -0.47 22.93 -20.83
CA ALA A 64 -0.11 24.04 -21.73
C ALA A 64 -1.17 25.16 -21.79
N TYR A 65 -2.42 24.84 -21.43
CA TYR A 65 -3.55 25.78 -21.40
C TYR A 65 -3.74 26.43 -20.01
N GLY A 66 -2.88 26.11 -19.04
CA GLY A 66 -2.91 26.66 -17.68
C GLY A 66 -3.89 25.97 -16.73
N GLU A 67 -4.54 24.89 -17.16
CA GLU A 67 -5.46 24.11 -16.34
C GLU A 67 -4.70 23.21 -15.37
N THR A 68 -5.26 23.04 -14.17
CA THR A 68 -4.69 22.19 -13.12
C THR A 68 -5.22 20.77 -13.31
N LEU A 69 -4.33 19.83 -13.61
CA LEU A 69 -4.67 18.42 -13.82
C LEU A 69 -3.94 17.54 -12.80
N PRO A 70 -4.58 16.47 -12.29
CA PRO A 70 -3.90 15.52 -11.44
C PRO A 70 -2.82 14.76 -12.23
N ASN A 71 -1.64 14.61 -11.65
CA ASN A 71 -0.53 13.88 -12.22
C ASN A 71 -0.79 12.36 -12.13
N ALA A 72 -1.17 11.77 -13.26
CA ALA A 72 -1.52 10.35 -13.34
C ALA A 72 -0.34 9.41 -13.02
N ASP A 73 0.88 9.74 -13.45
CA ASP A 73 2.07 8.92 -13.19
C ASP A 73 2.40 8.91 -11.69
N PHE A 74 2.31 10.08 -11.05
CA PHE A 74 2.48 10.20 -9.60
C PHE A 74 1.43 9.39 -8.85
N LEU A 75 0.14 9.55 -9.21
CA LEU A 75 -0.96 8.83 -8.56
C LEU A 75 -0.82 7.31 -8.72
N LYS A 76 -0.41 6.82 -9.91
CA LYS A 76 -0.15 5.39 -10.15
C LYS A 76 0.90 4.86 -9.19
N GLN A 77 2.05 5.53 -9.09
CA GLN A 77 3.13 5.10 -8.20
C GLN A 77 2.74 5.21 -6.73
N HIS A 78 2.04 6.28 -6.34
CA HIS A 78 1.62 6.52 -4.97
C HIS A 78 0.62 5.46 -4.49
N PHE A 79 -0.40 5.15 -5.30
CA PHE A 79 -1.36 4.10 -4.96
C PHE A 79 -0.80 2.68 -5.05
N PHE A 80 0.17 2.44 -5.95
CA PHE A 80 0.88 1.16 -6.03
C PHE A 80 1.59 0.82 -4.71
N HIS A 81 2.15 1.84 -4.04
CA HIS A 81 2.76 1.73 -2.73
C HIS A 81 1.79 2.01 -1.59
N GLU A 82 0.48 1.82 -1.83
CA GLU A 82 -0.60 1.94 -0.85
C GLU A 82 -0.71 3.33 -0.18
N GLY A 83 -0.18 4.36 -0.83
CA GLY A 83 -0.28 5.75 -0.40
C GLY A 83 -1.72 6.23 -0.32
N ARG A 84 -1.93 7.28 0.48
CA ARG A 84 -3.25 7.93 0.66
C ARG A 84 -3.15 9.40 0.30
N LEU A 85 -4.25 9.94 -0.22
CA LEU A 85 -4.39 11.37 -0.50
C LEU A 85 -4.97 12.09 0.71
N THR A 86 -4.89 13.42 0.70
CA THR A 86 -5.72 14.23 1.59
C THR A 86 -7.18 14.22 1.11
N GLU A 87 -8.11 14.49 2.03
CA GLU A 87 -9.54 14.53 1.69
C GLU A 87 -9.85 15.60 0.64
N ALA A 88 -9.27 16.79 0.77
CA ALA A 88 -9.45 17.88 -0.19
C ALA A 88 -8.98 17.50 -1.61
N GLN A 89 -7.81 16.87 -1.73
CA GLN A 89 -7.30 16.37 -3.02
C GLN A 89 -8.20 15.30 -3.62
N ALA A 90 -8.69 14.37 -2.80
CA ALA A 90 -9.58 13.31 -3.26
C ALA A 90 -10.93 13.88 -3.74
N LEU A 91 -11.53 14.78 -2.97
CA LEU A 91 -12.77 15.46 -3.33
C LEU A 91 -12.62 16.27 -4.61
N TYR A 92 -11.47 16.95 -4.79
CA TYR A 92 -11.19 17.67 -6.02
C TYR A 92 -11.22 16.74 -7.24
N ILE A 93 -10.51 15.61 -7.19
CA ILE A 93 -10.48 14.63 -8.29
C ILE A 93 -11.90 14.11 -8.58
N LEU A 94 -12.66 13.75 -7.54
CA LEU A 94 -14.02 13.24 -7.69
C LEU A 94 -14.97 14.28 -8.29
N GLN A 95 -14.86 15.54 -7.89
CA GLN A 95 -15.69 16.62 -8.43
C GLN A 95 -15.38 16.90 -9.89
N GLN A 96 -14.09 16.93 -10.26
CA GLN A 96 -13.68 17.11 -11.67
C GLN A 96 -14.16 15.94 -12.54
N ALA A 97 -13.95 14.70 -12.08
CA ALA A 97 -14.45 13.51 -12.78
C ALA A 97 -15.99 13.55 -12.92
N THR A 98 -16.70 13.90 -11.85
CA THR A 98 -18.18 14.03 -11.88
C THR A 98 -18.61 15.08 -12.90
N SER A 99 -17.96 16.24 -12.91
CA SER A 99 -18.26 17.32 -13.87
C SER A 99 -18.06 16.88 -15.31
N LEU A 100 -16.99 16.13 -15.60
CA LEU A 100 -16.72 15.60 -16.94
C LEU A 100 -17.74 14.55 -17.35
N LEU A 101 -17.95 13.52 -16.51
CA LEU A 101 -18.87 12.42 -16.80
C LEU A 101 -20.33 12.87 -16.92
N THR A 102 -20.73 13.94 -16.22
CA THR A 102 -22.09 14.49 -16.33
C THR A 102 -22.34 15.19 -17.68
N GLN A 103 -21.28 15.63 -18.36
CA GLN A 103 -21.40 16.28 -19.67
C GLN A 103 -21.51 15.27 -20.82
N GLU A 104 -21.18 14.00 -20.58
CA GLU A 104 -21.24 12.95 -21.60
C GLU A 104 -22.68 12.48 -21.84
N PRO A 105 -23.07 12.21 -23.10
CA PRO A 105 -24.38 11.63 -23.40
C PRO A 105 -24.47 10.18 -22.91
N ASN A 106 -25.68 9.73 -22.56
CA ASN A 106 -25.92 8.33 -22.15
C ASN A 106 -25.46 7.29 -23.21
N LEU A 107 -25.45 7.68 -24.49
CA LEU A 107 -24.89 6.88 -25.58
C LEU A 107 -23.59 7.51 -26.05
N VAL A 108 -22.46 6.93 -25.63
CA VAL A 108 -21.12 7.36 -26.02
C VAL A 108 -20.70 6.63 -27.30
N ASN A 109 -20.35 7.38 -28.34
CA ASN A 109 -19.81 6.85 -29.58
C ASN A 109 -18.28 6.86 -29.51
N VAL A 110 -17.67 5.68 -29.53
CA VAL A 110 -16.19 5.52 -29.51
C VAL A 110 -15.73 4.84 -30.80
N GLU A 111 -14.76 5.44 -31.49
CA GLU A 111 -14.18 4.90 -32.72
C GLU A 111 -13.05 3.91 -32.43
N SER A 112 -12.90 2.88 -33.26
CA SER A 112 -11.84 1.86 -33.16
C SER A 112 -10.45 2.48 -33.42
N PRO A 113 -9.36 2.00 -32.76
CA PRO A 113 -9.26 0.84 -31.87
C PRO A 113 -9.51 1.15 -30.40
N VAL A 114 -10.31 0.31 -29.73
CA VAL A 114 -10.64 0.45 -28.31
C VAL A 114 -10.33 -0.84 -27.56
N THR A 115 -9.81 -0.70 -26.34
CA THR A 115 -9.71 -1.82 -25.39
C THR A 115 -10.98 -1.85 -24.55
N SER A 116 -11.81 -2.87 -24.75
CA SER A 116 -13.00 -3.11 -23.92
C SER A 116 -12.64 -4.02 -22.75
N GLU A 117 -12.89 -3.54 -21.53
CA GLU A 117 -12.75 -4.34 -20.31
C GLU A 117 -14.16 -4.65 -19.78
N SER A 118 -14.45 -5.94 -19.60
CA SER A 118 -15.66 -6.39 -18.91
C SER A 118 -15.33 -6.67 -17.44
N ALA A 119 -16.28 -6.45 -16.54
CA ALA A 119 -16.06 -6.46 -15.10
C ALA A 119 -15.56 -7.82 -14.58
N LEU A 120 -14.24 -7.98 -14.47
CA LEU A 120 -13.58 -9.07 -13.75
C LEU A 120 -12.93 -8.48 -12.50
N GLY A 121 -13.67 -8.46 -11.38
CA GLY A 121 -13.18 -8.30 -9.99
C GLY A 121 -12.21 -7.14 -9.68
N PRO A 122 -12.56 -6.18 -8.79
CA PRO A 122 -11.70 -5.02 -8.58
C PRO A 122 -10.49 -5.38 -7.71
N SER A 123 -9.31 -5.42 -8.31
CA SER A 123 -8.06 -5.22 -7.57
C SER A 123 -7.26 -4.09 -8.22
N HIS A 124 -6.86 -3.08 -7.43
CA HIS A 124 -6.07 -1.95 -7.94
C HIS A 124 -4.72 -2.39 -8.52
N LYS A 125 -4.16 -3.48 -7.98
CA LYS A 125 -2.92 -4.07 -8.51
C LYS A 125 -3.11 -4.62 -9.92
N TRP A 126 -4.27 -5.24 -10.21
CA TRP A 126 -4.62 -5.68 -11.56
C TRP A 126 -4.79 -4.51 -12.54
N ALA A 127 -5.39 -3.40 -12.12
CA ALA A 127 -5.54 -2.22 -12.98
C ALA A 127 -4.19 -1.63 -13.44
N CYS A 128 -3.17 -1.66 -12.57
CA CYS A 128 -1.82 -1.22 -12.93
C CYS A 128 -1.14 -2.19 -13.92
N GLU A 129 -1.44 -3.47 -13.81
CA GLU A 129 -0.91 -4.56 -14.65
C GLU A 129 -1.55 -4.56 -16.05
N LEU A 130 -2.83 -4.21 -16.16
CA LEU A 130 -3.52 -4.03 -17.45
C LEU A 130 -2.90 -2.90 -18.31
N ASN A 131 -2.44 -1.82 -17.68
CA ASN A 131 -1.84 -0.69 -18.40
C ASN A 131 -0.35 -0.91 -18.77
N ASP A 132 0.18 -2.13 -18.67
CA ASP A 132 1.53 -2.50 -19.12
C ASP A 132 1.46 -3.49 -20.31
N PRO A 133 1.71 -3.04 -21.56
CA PRO A 133 1.69 -3.87 -22.77
C PRO A 133 2.60 -5.11 -22.72
N SER A 134 3.65 -5.10 -21.89
CA SER A 134 4.60 -6.21 -21.79
C SER A 134 4.05 -7.42 -21.01
N MET A 135 3.00 -7.21 -20.21
CA MET A 135 2.32 -8.25 -19.44
C MET A 135 1.22 -8.98 -20.23
N TRP A 136 0.88 -8.51 -21.45
CA TRP A 136 -0.11 -9.10 -22.36
C TRP A 136 0.46 -10.31 -23.13
N GLY A 137 1.25 -11.14 -22.44
CA GLY A 137 1.83 -12.37 -22.98
C GLY A 137 0.80 -13.48 -23.17
N TYR A 138 -0.25 -13.28 -23.97
CA TYR A 138 -1.08 -14.34 -24.53
C TYR A 138 -1.58 -13.97 -25.94
N PRO A 139 -1.43 -14.88 -26.93
CA PRO A 139 -1.85 -14.63 -28.30
C PRO A 139 -3.35 -14.93 -28.42
N TRP A 140 -4.19 -13.92 -28.29
CA TRP A 140 -5.60 -14.06 -28.67
C TRP A 140 -5.73 -13.71 -30.16
N THR A 141 -5.30 -14.64 -31.02
CA THR A 141 -5.69 -14.64 -32.43
C THR A 141 -7.19 -14.88 -32.48
N ILE A 142 -7.97 -13.86 -32.84
CA ILE A 142 -9.39 -14.02 -33.20
C ILE A 142 -9.42 -14.41 -34.69
N LEU A 143 -9.77 -15.67 -34.96
CA LEU A 143 -10.39 -16.09 -36.23
C LEU A 143 -11.88 -15.76 -36.20
#